data_AF-A0A1X1CV21-F1
#
_entry.id   AF-A0A1X1CV21-F1
#
_cell.length_a   1.000
_cell.length_b   1.000
_cell.length_c   1.000
_cell.angle_alpha   90.00
_cell.angle_beta   90.00
_cell.angle_gamma   90.00
#
_symmetry.space_group_name_H-M   'P 1'
#
loop_
_entity.id
_entity.type
_entity.pdbx_description
1 polymer ?
#
loop_
_entity_poly.entity_id
_entity_poly.type
_entity_poly.pdbx_seq_one_letter_code
_entity_poly.pdbx_strand_id
1 'polypeptide(L)'
;MSNARNEVLWINTLKGACILLVVLHHSIITTFAPSIHHLTAGVVPAHWWVTFNTYLSPLRMPAFFFVSGLLAASSIVKKSWKEVFTKKFSNIVYLYLLWGAIQWLSIHYISTHLGERLSSTKNAAYADSPFEFIKLLMTAMTSLWYLYALSGFFLVTKLFHRQKIALVLLAILANYAAQFSLIPGWGPASVAQNYLYFLLGVFFSQSLIEISQLKRQHWLLLAVIALIGVAHHVGGIYKNPFYSLLTIVFGIVVCRFLNERLNMAWLNWIGRNTLQIYVLHRIFIELLGLSAIAIALHYGWFGHAAFSWAWALLMPVTGVAVCVSVSLLVWTLLNRGPGRVLFLYPRLLRKPALEAKSAPLQ
;
A
#
# COMPACT_ATOMS: atom_id res chain seq x y z
N MET A 1 -9.63 -30.05 -5.61
CA MET A 1 -8.39 -29.23 -5.66
C MET A 1 -8.61 -27.78 -6.15
N SER A 2 -9.78 -27.41 -6.69
CA SER A 2 -10.08 -26.04 -7.17
C SER A 2 -10.28 -25.00 -6.05
N ASN A 3 -11.01 -25.34 -4.97
CA ASN A 3 -11.34 -24.37 -3.92
C ASN A 3 -10.13 -23.83 -3.18
N ALA A 4 -9.20 -24.69 -2.73
CA ALA A 4 -8.00 -24.23 -2.01
C ALA A 4 -7.08 -23.36 -2.89
N ARG A 5 -7.02 -23.62 -4.20
CA ARG A 5 -6.27 -22.80 -5.15
C ARG A 5 -6.93 -21.44 -5.32
N ASN A 6 -8.26 -21.41 -5.48
CA ASN A 6 -9.03 -20.17 -5.60
C ASN A 6 -8.95 -19.31 -4.33
N GLU A 7 -8.90 -19.94 -3.14
CA GLU A 7 -8.68 -19.23 -1.86
C GLU A 7 -7.34 -18.48 -1.81
N VAL A 8 -6.29 -19.01 -2.43
CA VAL A 8 -4.99 -18.31 -2.50
C VAL A 8 -4.97 -17.26 -3.61
N LEU A 9 -5.72 -17.46 -4.70
CA LEU A 9 -5.73 -16.56 -5.85
C LEU A 9 -6.47 -15.25 -5.57
N TRP A 10 -7.63 -15.27 -4.90
CA TRP A 10 -8.33 -14.00 -4.60
C TRP A 10 -7.48 -13.08 -3.71
N ILE A 11 -6.69 -13.66 -2.79
CA ILE A 11 -5.75 -12.91 -1.93
C ILE A 11 -4.70 -12.21 -2.79
N ASN A 12 -4.08 -12.92 -3.73
CA ASN A 12 -3.09 -12.34 -4.63
C ASN A 12 -3.70 -11.27 -5.53
N THR A 13 -4.89 -11.53 -6.08
CA THR A 13 -5.62 -10.57 -6.91
C THR A 13 -5.93 -9.28 -6.14
N LEU A 14 -6.43 -9.40 -4.90
CA LEU A 14 -6.71 -8.27 -4.04
C LEU A 14 -5.44 -7.47 -3.73
N LYS A 15 -4.35 -8.13 -3.33
CA LYS A 15 -3.05 -7.47 -3.13
C LYS A 15 -2.56 -6.76 -4.39
N GLY A 16 -2.74 -7.40 -5.55
CA GLY A 16 -2.39 -6.85 -6.86
C GLY A 16 -3.17 -5.57 -7.15
N ALA A 17 -4.49 -5.60 -6.95
CA ALA A 17 -5.33 -4.41 -7.07
C ALA A 17 -4.91 -3.31 -6.09
N CYS A 18 -4.71 -3.64 -4.80
CA CYS A 18 -4.28 -2.67 -3.80
C CYS A 18 -2.95 -1.98 -4.18
N ILE A 19 -1.93 -2.73 -4.64
CA ILE A 19 -0.64 -2.12 -5.00
C ILE A 19 -0.76 -1.23 -6.25
N LEU A 20 -1.54 -1.63 -7.25
CA LEU A 20 -1.79 -0.77 -8.42
C LEU A 20 -2.50 0.53 -8.02
N LEU A 21 -3.46 0.45 -7.10
CA LEU A 21 -4.14 1.63 -6.57
C LEU A 21 -3.22 2.51 -5.70
N VAL A 22 -2.24 1.93 -5.01
CA VAL A 22 -1.21 2.70 -4.30
C VAL A 22 -0.34 3.46 -5.29
N VAL A 23 0.08 2.83 -6.39
CA VAL A 23 0.85 3.52 -7.46
C VAL A 23 0.00 4.61 -8.11
N LEU A 24 -1.28 4.34 -8.39
CA LEU A 24 -2.24 5.31 -8.92
C LEU A 24 -2.35 6.52 -8.01
N HIS A 25 -2.53 6.28 -6.71
CA HIS A 25 -2.64 7.36 -5.74
C HIS A 25 -1.40 8.25 -5.73
N HIS A 26 -0.21 7.65 -5.65
CA HIS A 26 1.03 8.43 -5.65
C HIS A 26 1.20 9.19 -6.97
N SER A 27 0.89 8.58 -8.12
CA SER A 27 0.93 9.25 -9.44
C SER A 27 -0.03 10.44 -9.49
N ILE A 28 -1.21 10.30 -8.88
CA ILE A 28 -2.20 11.38 -8.85
C ILE A 28 -1.75 12.52 -7.96
N ILE A 29 -1.32 12.26 -6.73
CA ILE A 29 -1.02 13.33 -5.77
C ILE A 29 0.28 14.08 -6.08
N THR A 30 1.25 13.46 -6.78
CA THR A 30 2.49 14.14 -7.13
C THR A 30 2.48 14.70 -8.52
N THR A 31 1.96 13.97 -9.49
CA THR A 31 2.21 14.34 -10.88
C THR A 31 0.93 14.87 -11.51
N PHE A 32 -0.18 14.15 -11.36
CA PHE A 32 -1.40 14.49 -12.07
C PHE A 32 -2.09 15.73 -11.49
N ALA A 33 -2.39 15.76 -10.19
CA ALA A 33 -3.13 16.85 -9.58
C ALA A 33 -2.41 18.20 -9.72
N PRO A 34 -1.08 18.31 -9.50
CA PRO A 34 -0.37 19.56 -9.78
C PRO A 34 -0.41 19.97 -11.25
N SER A 35 -0.36 19.01 -12.18
CA SER A 35 -0.39 19.29 -13.62
C SER A 35 -1.74 19.83 -14.13
N ILE A 36 -2.84 19.68 -13.37
CA ILE A 36 -4.17 20.15 -13.78
C ILE A 36 -4.18 21.65 -14.08
N HIS A 37 -3.40 22.44 -13.32
CA HIS A 37 -3.31 23.89 -13.51
C HIS A 37 -2.72 24.29 -14.87
N HIS A 38 -2.00 23.40 -15.55
CA HIS A 38 -1.46 23.67 -16.88
C HIS A 38 -2.43 23.28 -18.01
N LEU A 39 -3.47 22.49 -17.71
CA LEU A 39 -4.40 22.01 -18.73
C LEU A 39 -5.25 23.14 -19.31
N THR A 40 -5.28 23.21 -20.64
CA THR A 40 -6.17 24.12 -21.38
C THR A 40 -7.50 23.48 -21.76
N ALA A 41 -7.61 22.16 -21.65
CA ALA A 41 -8.82 21.38 -21.94
C ALA A 41 -8.88 20.10 -21.07
N GLY A 42 -10.05 19.48 -20.94
CA GLY A 42 -10.20 18.25 -20.16
C GLY A 42 -10.10 18.42 -18.63
N VAL A 43 -10.25 19.65 -18.12
CA VAL A 43 -10.16 19.97 -16.68
C VAL A 43 -11.21 19.21 -15.86
N VAL A 44 -12.46 19.12 -16.36
CA VAL A 44 -13.54 18.38 -15.70
C VAL A 44 -13.17 16.91 -15.49
N PRO A 45 -12.86 16.10 -16.52
CA PRO A 45 -12.47 14.71 -16.30
C PRO A 45 -11.19 14.56 -15.45
N ALA A 46 -10.27 15.53 -15.49
CA ALA A 46 -9.12 15.53 -14.58
C ALA A 46 -9.54 15.62 -13.10
N HIS A 47 -10.49 16.49 -12.76
CA HIS A 47 -11.04 16.53 -11.39
C HIS A 47 -11.83 15.27 -11.02
N TRP A 48 -12.47 14.61 -11.99
CA TRP A 48 -13.14 13.34 -11.75
C TRP A 48 -12.14 12.24 -11.36
N TRP A 49 -10.96 12.21 -11.99
CA TRP A 49 -9.87 11.31 -11.59
C TRP A 49 -9.39 11.56 -10.15
N VAL A 50 -9.21 12.82 -9.76
CA VAL A 50 -8.82 13.18 -8.38
C VAL A 50 -9.88 12.75 -7.37
N THR A 51 -11.15 12.95 -7.71
CA THR A 51 -12.30 12.56 -6.89
C THR A 51 -12.39 11.03 -6.78
N PHE A 52 -12.29 10.32 -7.89
CA PHE A 52 -12.28 8.86 -7.95
C PHE A 52 -11.17 8.25 -7.09
N ASN A 53 -9.94 8.78 -7.17
CA ASN A 53 -8.81 8.37 -6.33
C ASN A 53 -9.08 8.52 -4.82
N THR A 54 -9.83 9.56 -4.45
CA THR A 54 -10.23 9.80 -3.06
C THR A 54 -11.20 8.71 -2.58
N TYR A 55 -12.22 8.38 -3.38
CA TYR A 55 -13.18 7.30 -3.07
C TYR A 55 -12.56 5.91 -3.07
N LEU A 56 -11.44 5.69 -3.78
CA LEU A 56 -10.69 4.44 -3.74
C LEU A 56 -9.79 4.29 -2.50
N SER A 57 -9.71 5.29 -1.61
CA SER A 57 -8.94 5.20 -0.37
C SER A 57 -9.20 3.93 0.46
N PRO A 58 -10.47 3.50 0.66
CA PRO A 58 -10.77 2.29 1.42
C PRO A 58 -10.26 0.99 0.79
N LEU A 59 -10.16 0.93 -0.55
CA LEU A 59 -9.66 -0.25 -1.27
C LEU A 59 -8.12 -0.33 -1.28
N ARG A 60 -7.43 0.76 -0.94
CA ARG A 60 -5.96 0.83 -0.88
C ARG A 60 -5.44 0.26 0.43
N MET A 61 -5.32 1.11 1.44
CA MET A 61 -4.60 0.78 2.67
C MET A 61 -5.42 -0.12 3.60
N PRO A 62 -6.73 0.15 3.84
CA PRO A 62 -7.53 -0.72 4.70
C PRO A 62 -7.58 -2.17 4.21
N ALA A 63 -7.89 -2.39 2.93
CA ALA A 63 -7.90 -3.74 2.35
C ALA A 63 -6.52 -4.40 2.37
N PHE A 64 -5.45 -3.65 2.11
CA PHE A 64 -4.09 -4.20 2.12
C PHE A 64 -3.61 -4.59 3.52
N PHE A 65 -3.95 -3.79 4.55
CA PHE A 65 -3.70 -4.16 5.95
C PHE A 65 -4.56 -5.33 6.42
N PHE A 66 -5.82 -5.42 5.99
CA PHE A 66 -6.67 -6.58 6.25
C PHE A 66 -6.03 -7.88 5.73
N VAL A 67 -5.59 -7.88 4.47
CA VAL A 67 -4.91 -9.05 3.89
C VAL A 67 -3.61 -9.36 4.64
N SER A 68 -2.86 -8.35 5.05
CA SER A 68 -1.64 -8.58 5.83
C SER A 68 -1.89 -9.13 7.22
N GLY A 69 -2.95 -8.69 7.89
CA GLY A 69 -3.41 -9.27 9.14
C GLY A 69 -3.82 -10.73 8.96
N LEU A 70 -4.61 -11.03 7.93
CA LEU A 70 -5.00 -12.40 7.57
C LEU A 70 -3.77 -13.31 7.37
N LEU A 71 -2.77 -12.85 6.61
CA LEU A 71 -1.54 -13.60 6.36
C LEU A 71 -0.61 -13.70 7.60
N ALA A 72 -0.72 -12.77 8.54
CA ALA A 72 0.06 -12.74 9.77
C ALA A 72 -0.58 -13.52 10.92
N ALA A 73 -1.88 -13.84 10.84
CA ALA A 73 -2.69 -14.39 11.93
C ALA A 73 -2.05 -15.62 12.60
N SER A 74 -1.61 -16.61 11.82
CA SER A 74 -1.00 -17.82 12.38
C SER A 74 0.32 -17.55 13.11
N SER A 75 1.13 -16.61 12.59
CA SER A 75 2.39 -16.22 13.22
C SER A 75 2.13 -15.45 14.54
N ILE A 76 1.08 -14.65 14.57
CA ILE A 76 0.69 -13.88 15.75
C ILE A 76 0.11 -14.78 16.84
N VAL A 77 -0.79 -15.71 16.51
CA VAL A 77 -1.52 -16.46 17.53
C VAL A 77 -0.79 -17.73 17.96
N LYS A 78 -0.12 -18.44 17.04
CA LYS A 78 0.35 -19.81 17.29
C LYS A 78 1.86 -19.94 17.49
N LYS A 79 2.66 -19.10 16.86
CA LYS A 79 4.12 -19.25 16.81
C LYS A 79 4.84 -18.64 18.01
N SER A 80 6.03 -19.14 18.36
CA SER A 80 6.85 -18.53 19.42
C SER A 80 7.54 -17.25 18.94
N TRP A 81 8.03 -16.40 19.85
CA TRP A 81 8.77 -15.18 19.48
C TRP A 81 10.03 -15.49 18.65
N LYS A 82 10.72 -16.60 18.92
CA LYS A 82 11.90 -17.04 18.17
C LYS A 82 11.57 -17.41 16.72
N GLU A 83 10.42 -18.03 16.49
CA GLU A 83 9.92 -18.36 15.14
C GLU A 83 9.40 -17.14 14.36
N VAL A 84 9.03 -16.09 15.09
CA VAL A 84 8.39 -14.90 14.55
C VAL A 84 9.38 -13.79 14.23
N PHE A 85 10.33 -13.53 15.14
CA PHE A 85 11.55 -12.76 14.87
C PHE A 85 12.53 -13.55 14.00
N THR A 86 11.98 -14.26 13.03
CA THR A 86 12.73 -14.81 11.92
C THR A 86 13.07 -13.71 10.94
N LYS A 87 13.86 -14.12 9.96
CA LYS A 87 14.32 -13.32 8.85
C LYS A 87 13.20 -12.51 8.12
N LYS A 88 11.93 -12.91 8.18
CA LYS A 88 10.80 -12.19 7.55
C LYS A 88 10.49 -10.85 8.22
N PHE A 89 10.43 -10.80 9.57
CA PHE A 89 10.20 -9.54 10.29
C PHE A 89 11.39 -8.59 10.12
N SER A 90 12.62 -9.11 10.27
CA SER A 90 13.84 -8.33 10.02
C SER A 90 13.90 -7.79 8.59
N ASN A 91 13.40 -8.55 7.60
CA ASN A 91 13.34 -8.09 6.22
C ASN A 91 12.43 -6.86 6.03
N ILE A 92 11.28 -6.79 6.71
CA ILE A 92 10.37 -5.64 6.61
C ILE A 92 11.06 -4.38 7.13
N VAL A 93 11.66 -4.47 8.32
CA VAL A 93 12.39 -3.34 8.93
C VAL A 93 13.60 -2.95 8.09
N TYR A 94 14.37 -3.94 7.63
CA TYR A 94 15.52 -3.73 6.76
C TYR A 94 15.15 -2.99 5.47
N LEU A 95 14.10 -3.44 4.78
CA LEU A 95 13.64 -2.81 3.54
C LEU A 95 13.09 -1.41 3.78
N TYR A 96 12.42 -1.17 4.91
CA TYR A 96 11.95 0.16 5.28
C TYR A 96 13.11 1.15 5.41
N LEU A 97 14.17 0.77 6.14
CA LEU A 97 15.33 1.62 6.34
C LEU A 97 16.16 1.79 5.06
N LEU A 98 16.45 0.68 4.37
CA LEU A 98 17.24 0.68 3.15
C LEU A 98 16.57 1.51 2.06
N TRP A 99 15.32 1.18 1.72
CA TRP A 99 14.62 1.90 0.66
C TRP A 99 14.21 3.29 1.10
N GLY A 100 14.05 3.55 2.40
CA GLY A 100 13.87 4.91 2.92
C GLY A 100 15.07 5.78 2.55
N ALA A 101 16.28 5.30 2.81
CA ALA A 101 17.52 5.99 2.45
C ALA A 101 17.68 6.12 0.92
N ILE A 102 17.45 5.04 0.16
CA ILE A 102 17.55 5.08 -1.31
C ILE A 102 16.54 6.07 -1.91
N GLN A 103 15.28 6.06 -1.44
CA GLN A 103 14.27 7.00 -1.90
C GLN A 103 14.65 8.44 -1.59
N TRP A 104 15.11 8.72 -0.37
CA TRP A 104 15.56 10.05 0.01
C TRP A 104 16.70 10.54 -0.89
N LEU A 105 17.77 9.75 -1.04
CA LEU A 105 18.90 10.12 -1.88
C LEU A 105 18.49 10.32 -3.35
N SER A 106 17.69 9.40 -3.90
CA SER A 106 17.29 9.44 -5.31
C SER A 106 16.34 10.61 -5.59
N ILE A 107 15.32 10.79 -4.76
CA ILE A 107 14.30 11.84 -4.96
C ILE A 107 14.87 13.22 -4.68
N HIS A 108 15.73 13.36 -3.66
CA HIS A 108 16.46 14.60 -3.42
C HIS A 108 17.35 14.96 -4.61
N TYR A 109 18.09 13.99 -5.17
CA TYR A 109 18.89 14.21 -6.38
C TYR A 109 18.03 14.62 -7.59
N ILE A 110 16.94 13.89 -7.86
CA ILE A 110 16.03 14.20 -8.96
C ILE A 110 15.45 15.61 -8.80
N SER A 111 14.91 15.95 -7.62
CA SER A 111 14.25 17.24 -7.39
C SER A 111 15.21 18.42 -7.48
N THR A 112 16.46 18.26 -7.02
CA THR A 112 17.48 19.32 -7.10
C THR A 112 17.97 19.57 -8.52
N HIS A 113 18.00 18.56 -9.39
CA HIS A 113 18.54 18.67 -10.76
C HIS A 113 17.46 18.88 -11.83
N LEU A 114 16.22 18.42 -11.61
CA LEU A 114 15.10 18.60 -12.55
C LEU A 114 14.21 19.81 -12.20
N GLY A 115 14.55 20.57 -11.16
CA GLY A 115 14.11 21.96 -11.00
C GLY A 115 12.85 22.22 -10.19
N GLU A 116 12.04 21.22 -9.83
CA GLU A 116 10.85 21.43 -9.00
C GLU A 116 10.52 20.27 -8.04
N ARG A 117 9.87 20.60 -6.91
CA ARG A 117 9.22 19.63 -6.02
C ARG A 117 7.78 19.46 -6.45
N LEU A 118 7.41 18.25 -6.92
CA LEU A 118 6.04 17.93 -7.31
C LEU A 118 5.02 17.96 -6.15
N SER A 119 5.50 17.79 -4.92
CA SER A 119 4.66 17.78 -3.73
C SER A 119 5.20 18.72 -2.66
N SER A 120 4.32 19.54 -2.11
CA SER A 120 4.58 20.39 -0.95
C SER A 120 4.37 19.66 0.39
N THR A 121 3.97 18.39 0.37
CA THR A 121 3.72 17.62 1.59
C THR A 121 5.04 17.21 2.25
N LYS A 122 5.19 17.53 3.54
CA LYS A 122 6.33 17.09 4.36
C LYS A 122 6.48 15.56 4.30
N ASN A 123 7.58 15.08 3.74
CA ASN A 123 7.87 13.67 3.54
C ASN A 123 9.38 13.42 3.65
N ALA A 124 9.78 12.30 4.24
CA ALA A 124 11.18 11.93 4.42
C ALA A 124 11.97 11.93 3.10
N ALA A 125 11.31 11.61 1.98
CA ALA A 125 11.93 11.63 0.66
C ALA A 125 12.43 13.02 0.22
N TYR A 126 11.85 14.09 0.77
CA TYR A 126 12.20 15.48 0.46
C TYR A 126 12.94 16.18 1.62
N ALA A 127 13.39 15.43 2.62
CA ALA A 127 14.08 16.02 3.76
C ALA A 127 15.37 16.74 3.32
N ASP A 128 15.64 17.90 3.92
CA ASP A 128 16.79 18.73 3.56
C ASP A 128 18.05 18.37 4.36
N SER A 129 17.89 17.61 5.45
CA SER A 129 19.01 17.17 6.30
C SER A 129 18.85 15.71 6.74
N PRO A 130 19.96 15.01 7.09
CA PRO A 130 19.90 13.66 7.66
C PRO A 130 19.05 13.58 8.94
N PHE A 131 19.11 14.61 9.79
CA PHE A 131 18.34 14.65 11.03
C PHE A 131 16.84 14.74 10.77
N GLU A 132 16.42 15.62 9.85
CA GLU A 132 15.03 15.71 9.43
C GLU A 132 14.55 14.40 8.78
N PHE A 133 15.37 13.81 7.92
CA PHE A 133 15.09 12.51 7.29
C PHE A 133 14.80 11.45 8.36
N ILE A 134 15.67 11.30 9.37
CA ILE A 134 15.48 10.33 10.46
C ILE A 134 14.20 10.65 11.24
N LYS A 135 13.95 11.92 11.59
CA LYS A 135 12.74 12.33 12.31
C LYS A 135 11.47 11.94 11.53
N LEU A 136 11.40 12.26 10.24
CA LEU A 136 10.26 11.94 9.38
C LEU A 136 10.11 10.42 9.15
N LEU A 137 11.23 9.70 9.05
CA LEU A 137 11.24 8.25 8.94
C LEU A 137 10.72 7.60 10.23
N MET A 138 11.02 8.14 11.40
CA MET A 138 10.53 7.60 12.69
C MET A 138 9.06 7.90 12.95
N THR A 139 8.50 8.96 12.33
CA THR A 139 7.08 9.30 12.41
C THR A 139 6.26 8.75 11.24
N ALA A 140 6.81 7.80 10.48
CA ALA A 140 6.15 7.18 9.33
C ALA A 140 5.69 8.20 8.25
N MET A 141 6.35 9.36 8.17
CA MET A 141 6.07 10.40 7.17
C MET A 141 6.86 10.12 5.89
N THR A 142 6.65 8.95 5.30
CA THR A 142 7.32 8.49 4.08
C THR A 142 6.37 7.68 3.21
N SER A 143 6.61 7.61 1.89
CA SER A 143 5.84 6.72 1.01
C SER A 143 5.90 5.25 1.46
N LEU A 144 6.96 4.88 2.20
CA LEU A 144 7.20 3.53 2.70
C LEU A 144 6.48 3.18 4.01
N TRP A 145 5.66 4.08 4.55
CA TRP A 145 5.04 3.98 5.88
C TRP A 145 4.28 2.67 6.16
N TYR A 146 3.75 1.99 5.14
CA TYR A 146 3.10 0.70 5.31
C TYR A 146 4.04 -0.36 5.93
N LEU A 147 5.33 -0.37 5.57
CA LEU A 147 6.29 -1.31 6.16
C LEU A 147 6.53 -1.00 7.64
N TYR A 148 6.65 0.28 7.98
CA TYR A 148 6.73 0.75 9.37
C TYR A 148 5.50 0.31 10.17
N ALA A 149 4.31 0.61 9.64
CA ALA A 149 3.04 0.27 10.26
C ALA A 149 2.89 -1.25 10.43
N LEU A 150 3.23 -2.04 9.40
CA LEU A 150 3.13 -3.49 9.44
C LEU A 150 4.03 -4.09 10.51
N SER A 151 5.27 -3.61 10.64
CA SER A 151 6.17 -4.02 11.73
C SER A 151 5.62 -3.67 13.11
N GLY A 152 5.13 -2.44 13.29
CA GLY A 152 4.54 -2.00 14.56
C GLY A 152 3.27 -2.76 14.92
N PHE A 153 2.32 -2.86 14.00
CA PHE A 153 1.07 -3.60 14.17
C PHE A 153 1.33 -5.05 14.53
N PHE A 154 2.25 -5.69 13.81
CA PHE A 154 2.63 -7.07 14.10
C PHE A 154 3.16 -7.21 15.53
N LEU A 155 4.08 -6.34 15.95
CA LEU A 155 4.69 -6.38 17.29
C LEU A 155 3.64 -6.17 18.39
N VAL A 156 2.85 -5.10 18.29
CA VAL A 156 1.81 -4.76 19.28
C VAL A 156 0.75 -5.87 19.34
N THR A 157 0.26 -6.34 18.19
CA THR A 157 -0.74 -7.40 18.16
C THR A 157 -0.18 -8.69 18.75
N LYS A 158 1.07 -9.06 18.44
CA LYS A 158 1.71 -10.26 19.01
C LYS A 158 1.80 -10.19 20.52
N LEU A 159 2.21 -9.04 21.06
CA LEU A 159 2.37 -8.82 22.49
C LEU A 159 1.03 -8.92 23.24
N PHE A 160 -0.04 -8.38 22.65
CA PHE A 160 -1.35 -8.25 23.30
C PHE A 160 -2.47 -9.11 22.68
N HIS A 161 -2.13 -10.15 21.90
CA HIS A 161 -3.13 -10.93 21.15
C HIS A 161 -4.16 -11.62 22.07
N ARG A 162 -3.83 -11.88 23.33
CA ARG A 162 -4.75 -12.43 24.33
C ARG A 162 -5.83 -11.43 24.72
N GLN A 163 -5.55 -10.13 24.67
CA GLN A 163 -6.49 -9.04 24.94
C GLN A 163 -7.16 -8.53 23.65
N LYS A 164 -7.58 -9.45 22.76
CA LYS A 164 -8.07 -9.12 21.41
C LYS A 164 -9.16 -8.04 21.39
N ILE A 165 -10.10 -8.06 22.34
CA ILE A 165 -11.20 -7.09 22.40
C ILE A 165 -10.69 -5.70 22.77
N ALA A 166 -9.81 -5.60 23.77
CA ALA A 166 -9.19 -4.34 24.15
C ALA A 166 -8.38 -3.73 22.99
N LEU A 167 -7.62 -4.55 22.26
CA LEU A 167 -6.89 -4.11 21.07
C LEU A 167 -7.83 -3.53 19.99
N VAL A 168 -8.95 -4.20 19.73
CA VAL A 168 -9.93 -3.73 18.73
C VAL A 168 -10.57 -2.42 19.18
N LEU A 169 -10.98 -2.31 20.44
CA LEU A 169 -11.56 -1.09 20.99
C LEU A 169 -10.56 0.08 20.90
N LEU A 170 -9.29 -0.14 21.30
CA LEU A 170 -8.24 0.85 21.16
C LEU A 170 -7.99 1.24 19.70
N ALA A 171 -8.04 0.29 18.76
CA ALA A 171 -7.88 0.58 17.35
C ALA A 171 -9.06 1.37 16.75
N ILE A 172 -10.29 1.13 17.23
CA ILE A 172 -11.47 1.94 16.88
C ILE A 172 -11.28 3.37 17.40
N LEU A 173 -10.89 3.54 18.68
CA LEU A 173 -10.61 4.85 19.26
C LEU A 173 -9.50 5.59 18.51
N ALA A 174 -8.40 4.90 18.19
CA ALA A 174 -7.30 5.45 17.41
C ALA A 174 -7.72 5.86 15.99
N ASN A 175 -8.63 5.10 15.37
CA ASN A 175 -9.19 5.42 14.06
C ASN A 175 -10.00 6.73 14.10
N TYR A 176 -10.89 6.89 15.08
CA TYR A 176 -11.62 8.15 15.26
C TYR A 176 -10.72 9.30 15.68
N ALA A 177 -9.73 9.07 16.55
CA ALA A 177 -8.77 10.11 16.95
C ALA A 177 -7.98 10.65 15.74
N ALA A 178 -7.55 9.76 14.83
CA ALA A 178 -6.93 10.17 13.57
C ALA A 178 -7.88 10.98 12.68
N GLN A 179 -9.17 10.63 12.68
CA GLN A 179 -10.18 11.30 11.88
C GLN A 179 -10.53 12.70 12.39
N PHE A 180 -10.60 12.86 13.71
CA PHE A 180 -10.79 14.16 14.37
C PHE A 180 -9.49 14.97 14.48
N SER A 181 -8.42 14.55 13.78
CA SER A 181 -7.14 15.25 13.73
C SER A 181 -6.48 15.46 15.10
N LEU A 182 -6.76 14.56 16.06
CA LEU A 182 -6.13 14.55 17.38
C LEU A 182 -4.69 14.00 17.34
N ILE A 183 -4.32 13.35 16.24
CA ILE A 183 -3.00 12.76 16.03
C ILE A 183 -2.21 13.64 15.05
N PRO A 184 -1.13 14.30 15.49
CA PRO A 184 -0.37 15.21 14.64
C PRO A 184 0.42 14.45 13.56
N GLY A 185 0.40 15.00 12.35
CA GLY A 185 1.12 14.46 11.19
C GLY A 185 0.34 13.39 10.42
N TRP A 186 0.44 13.43 9.09
CA TRP A 186 -0.29 12.50 8.22
C TRP A 186 0.19 11.05 8.38
N GLY A 187 1.48 10.84 8.69
CA GLY A 187 2.08 9.51 8.90
C GLY A 187 1.48 8.80 10.13
N PRO A 188 1.62 9.36 11.35
CA PRO A 188 1.08 8.75 12.56
C PRO A 188 -0.45 8.61 12.52
N ALA A 189 -1.16 9.60 11.98
CA ALA A 189 -2.60 9.52 11.78
C ALA A 189 -2.98 8.35 10.84
N SER A 190 -2.23 8.13 9.76
CA SER A 190 -2.46 7.00 8.85
C SER A 190 -2.19 5.65 9.52
N VAL A 191 -1.16 5.55 10.36
CA VAL A 191 -0.87 4.35 11.16
C VAL A 191 -2.03 4.07 12.13
N ALA A 192 -2.44 5.06 12.93
CA ALA A 192 -3.54 4.92 13.87
C ALA A 192 -4.86 4.53 13.19
N GLN A 193 -5.18 5.18 12.06
CA GLN A 193 -6.37 4.91 11.28
C GLN A 193 -6.43 3.47 10.76
N ASN A 194 -5.29 2.90 10.35
CA ASN A 194 -5.29 1.62 9.65
C ASN A 194 -5.07 0.40 10.55
N TYR A 195 -4.74 0.58 11.83
CA TYR A 195 -4.49 -0.54 12.74
C TYR A 195 -5.72 -1.45 12.89
N LEU A 196 -6.92 -0.85 12.90
CA LEU A 196 -8.20 -1.56 12.97
C LEU A 196 -8.30 -2.65 11.89
N TYR A 197 -7.97 -2.33 10.64
CA TYR A 197 -8.11 -3.27 9.53
C TYR A 197 -7.11 -4.42 9.60
N PHE A 198 -5.90 -4.16 10.12
CA PHE A 198 -4.95 -5.22 10.41
C PHE A 198 -5.51 -6.19 11.46
N LEU A 199 -6.07 -5.67 12.56
CA LEU A 199 -6.70 -6.51 13.60
C LEU A 199 -7.90 -7.30 13.08
N LEU A 200 -8.72 -6.70 12.21
CA LEU A 200 -9.80 -7.41 11.52
C LEU A 200 -9.26 -8.58 10.69
N GLY A 201 -8.12 -8.39 10.02
CA GLY A 201 -7.42 -9.47 9.33
C GLY A 201 -6.93 -10.58 10.26
N VAL A 202 -6.34 -10.23 11.40
CA VAL A 202 -5.77 -11.19 12.35
C VAL A 202 -6.86 -12.01 13.05
N PHE A 203 -7.90 -11.35 13.56
CA PHE A 203 -8.86 -11.97 14.48
C PHE A 203 -10.22 -12.30 13.84
N PHE A 204 -10.63 -11.62 12.77
CA PHE A 204 -11.98 -11.69 12.22
C PHE A 204 -12.02 -12.00 10.72
N SER A 205 -10.90 -12.41 10.12
CA SER A 205 -10.83 -12.67 8.69
C SER A 205 -11.75 -13.81 8.24
N GLN A 206 -11.86 -14.88 9.02
CA GLN A 206 -12.79 -15.99 8.74
C GLN A 206 -14.24 -15.50 8.67
N SER A 207 -14.68 -14.67 9.62
CA SER A 207 -16.03 -14.10 9.63
C SER A 207 -16.26 -13.18 8.42
N LEU A 208 -15.29 -12.35 8.04
CA LEU A 208 -15.40 -11.48 6.86
C LEU A 208 -15.44 -12.28 5.55
N ILE A 209 -14.68 -13.37 5.48
CA ILE A 209 -14.71 -14.31 4.36
C ILE A 209 -16.07 -15.02 4.28
N GLU A 210 -16.68 -15.39 5.40
CA GLU A 210 -18.03 -15.97 5.44
C GLU A 210 -19.10 -14.97 5.02
N ILE A 211 -19.01 -13.72 5.49
CA ILE A 211 -19.91 -12.63 5.09
C ILE A 211 -19.82 -12.39 3.57
N SER A 212 -18.62 -12.48 2.98
CA SER A 212 -18.41 -12.34 1.53
C SER A 212 -19.08 -13.43 0.68
N GLN A 213 -19.65 -14.48 1.28
CA GLN A 213 -20.50 -15.44 0.54
C GLN A 213 -21.89 -14.87 0.21
N LEU A 214 -22.23 -13.67 0.71
CA LEU A 214 -23.50 -12.96 0.44
C LEU A 214 -24.77 -13.80 0.68
N LYS A 215 -24.72 -14.74 1.63
CA LYS A 215 -25.88 -15.50 2.09
C LYS A 215 -26.97 -14.57 2.62
N ARG A 216 -28.25 -14.96 2.47
CA ARG A 216 -29.43 -14.17 2.89
C ARG A 216 -29.31 -13.60 4.31
N GLN A 217 -28.76 -14.38 5.24
CA GLN A 217 -28.56 -13.98 6.64
C GLN A 217 -27.60 -12.79 6.86
N HIS A 218 -26.69 -12.52 5.92
CA HIS A 218 -25.71 -11.44 6.05
C HIS A 218 -26.19 -10.10 5.46
N TRP A 219 -27.27 -10.09 4.67
CA TRP A 219 -27.75 -8.87 4.02
C TRP A 219 -28.20 -7.80 5.00
N LEU A 220 -28.85 -8.20 6.10
CA LEU A 220 -29.25 -7.25 7.14
C LEU A 220 -28.01 -6.59 7.78
N LEU A 221 -26.98 -7.38 8.11
CA LEU A 221 -25.73 -6.86 8.65
C LEU A 221 -25.05 -5.89 7.67
N LEU A 222 -24.96 -6.25 6.39
CA LEU A 222 -24.36 -5.40 5.37
C LEU A 222 -25.16 -4.11 5.16
N ALA A 223 -26.49 -4.18 5.20
CA ALA A 223 -27.37 -3.01 5.11
C ALA A 223 -27.18 -2.08 6.32
N VAL A 224 -27.06 -2.63 7.54
CA VAL A 224 -26.78 -1.85 8.75
C VAL A 224 -25.40 -1.18 8.67
N ILE A 225 -24.35 -1.91 8.25
CA ILE A 225 -23.02 -1.33 8.04
C ILE A 225 -23.07 -0.19 7.00
N ALA A 226 -23.80 -0.40 5.90
CA ALA A 226 -23.98 0.63 4.88
C ALA A 226 -24.73 1.85 5.40
N LEU A 227 -25.81 1.65 6.16
CA LEU A 227 -26.60 2.74 6.74
C LEU A 227 -25.78 3.58 7.72
N ILE A 228 -25.02 2.94 8.63
CA ILE A 228 -24.11 3.65 9.53
C ILE A 228 -23.01 4.37 8.74
N GLY A 229 -22.52 3.73 7.67
CA GLY A 229 -21.58 4.35 6.74
C GLY A 229 -22.13 5.64 6.11
N VAL A 230 -23.37 5.62 5.63
CA VAL A 230 -24.05 6.80 5.08
C VAL A 230 -24.24 7.86 6.15
N ALA A 231 -24.70 7.48 7.35
CA ALA A 231 -24.88 8.42 8.47
C ALA A 231 -23.56 9.13 8.83
N HIS A 232 -22.46 8.39 8.90
CA HIS A 232 -21.11 8.95 9.07
C HIS A 232 -20.75 9.94 7.96
N HIS A 233 -20.98 9.56 6.70
CA HIS A 233 -20.63 10.40 5.56
C HIS A 233 -21.41 11.72 5.59
N VAL A 234 -22.72 11.66 5.88
CA VAL A 234 -23.58 12.83 6.07
C VAL A 234 -23.11 13.69 7.26
N GLY A 235 -22.62 13.06 8.32
CA GLY A 235 -22.00 13.74 9.48
C GLY A 235 -20.60 14.31 9.22
N GLY A 236 -20.09 14.32 7.98
CA GLY A 236 -18.77 14.87 7.62
C GLY A 236 -17.59 13.92 7.89
N ILE A 237 -17.85 12.66 8.22
CA ILE A 237 -16.86 11.65 8.57
C ILE A 237 -16.43 10.89 7.30
N TYR A 238 -15.59 11.51 6.48
CA TYR A 238 -15.23 10.99 5.14
C TYR A 238 -14.29 9.78 5.11
N LYS A 239 -13.40 9.63 6.10
CA LYS A 239 -12.47 8.50 6.24
C LYS A 239 -13.13 7.30 6.93
N ASN A 240 -14.22 6.84 6.34
CA ASN A 240 -15.21 6.02 7.01
C ASN A 240 -14.78 4.54 7.23
N PRO A 241 -14.73 4.04 8.47
CA PRO A 241 -14.40 2.65 8.75
C PRO A 241 -15.45 1.64 8.25
N PHE A 242 -16.72 2.04 8.18
CA PHE A 242 -17.80 1.19 7.67
C PHE A 242 -17.72 1.03 6.15
N TYR A 243 -17.41 2.10 5.40
CA TYR A 243 -17.13 1.98 3.96
C TYR A 243 -15.89 1.13 3.69
N SER A 244 -14.88 1.21 4.54
CA SER A 244 -13.71 0.34 4.47
C SER A 244 -14.06 -1.13 4.72
N LEU A 245 -14.94 -1.42 5.68
CA LEU A 245 -15.43 -2.77 5.94
C LEU A 245 -16.20 -3.34 4.75
N LEU A 246 -17.13 -2.56 4.18
CA LEU A 246 -17.87 -2.96 2.97
C LEU A 246 -16.92 -3.19 1.80
N THR A 247 -15.95 -2.29 1.61
CA THR A 247 -14.96 -2.39 0.56
C THR A 247 -14.09 -3.65 0.69
N ILE A 248 -13.74 -4.06 1.91
CA ILE A 248 -13.05 -5.32 2.16
C ILE A 248 -13.94 -6.50 1.75
N VAL A 249 -15.20 -6.54 2.22
CA VAL A 249 -16.14 -7.63 1.92
C VAL A 249 -16.39 -7.74 0.41
N PHE A 250 -16.79 -6.64 -0.24
CA PHE A 250 -17.03 -6.63 -1.68
C PHE A 250 -15.75 -6.80 -2.49
N GLY A 251 -14.60 -6.35 -1.98
CA GLY A 251 -13.30 -6.61 -2.59
C GLY A 251 -13.00 -8.12 -2.66
N ILE A 252 -13.33 -8.88 -1.61
CA ILE A 252 -13.23 -10.36 -1.62
C ILE A 252 -14.18 -10.94 -2.67
N VAL A 253 -15.45 -10.50 -2.69
CA VAL A 253 -16.47 -10.96 -3.66
C VAL A 253 -15.98 -10.75 -5.10
N VAL A 254 -15.58 -9.53 -5.44
CA VAL A 254 -15.12 -9.15 -6.78
C VAL A 254 -13.86 -9.94 -7.14
N CYS A 255 -12.88 -10.06 -6.23
CA CYS A 255 -11.66 -10.81 -6.54
C CYS A 255 -11.93 -12.31 -6.75
N ARG A 256 -12.85 -12.92 -5.99
CA ARG A 256 -13.28 -14.31 -6.22
C ARG A 256 -13.95 -14.45 -7.59
N PHE A 257 -14.94 -13.60 -7.87
CA PHE A 257 -15.64 -13.57 -9.16
C PHE A 257 -14.67 -13.43 -10.34
N LEU A 258 -13.71 -12.50 -10.26
CA LEU A 258 -12.72 -12.30 -11.32
C LEU A 258 -11.84 -13.53 -11.53
N ASN A 259 -11.41 -14.23 -10.47
CA ASN A 259 -10.60 -15.44 -10.62
C ASN A 259 -11.40 -16.65 -11.12
N GLU A 260 -12.71 -16.68 -10.86
CA GLU A 260 -13.60 -17.75 -11.34
C GLU A 260 -13.99 -17.54 -12.81
N ARG A 261 -14.16 -16.29 -13.24
CA ARG A 261 -14.67 -15.95 -14.59
C ARG A 261 -13.59 -15.57 -15.59
N LEU A 262 -12.46 -15.02 -15.13
CA LEU A 262 -11.43 -14.45 -15.99
C LEU A 262 -10.05 -15.02 -15.65
N ASN A 263 -9.13 -14.97 -16.62
CA ASN A 263 -7.73 -15.32 -16.38
C ASN A 263 -6.98 -14.16 -15.71
N MET A 264 -7.00 -14.13 -14.38
CA MET A 264 -6.32 -13.10 -13.58
C MET A 264 -4.84 -13.42 -13.30
N ALA A 265 -4.18 -14.27 -14.11
CA ALA A 265 -2.79 -14.68 -13.87
C ALA A 265 -1.82 -13.49 -13.75
N TRP A 266 -2.01 -12.44 -14.55
CA TRP A 266 -1.21 -11.22 -14.53
C TRP A 266 -1.36 -10.47 -13.19
N LEU A 267 -2.60 -10.25 -12.72
CA LEU A 267 -2.86 -9.52 -11.48
C LEU A 267 -2.45 -10.34 -10.25
N ASN A 268 -2.64 -11.66 -10.32
CA ASN A 268 -2.12 -12.59 -9.33
C ASN A 268 -0.58 -12.55 -9.24
N TRP A 269 0.10 -12.44 -10.39
CA TRP A 269 1.55 -12.30 -10.43
C TRP A 269 1.99 -10.96 -9.84
N ILE A 270 1.32 -9.85 -10.16
CA ILE A 270 1.55 -8.55 -9.50
C ILE A 270 1.35 -8.68 -8.00
N GLY A 271 0.29 -9.35 -7.56
CA GLY A 271 -0.02 -9.62 -6.15
C GLY A 271 1.04 -10.41 -5.38
N ARG A 272 1.76 -11.31 -6.04
CA ARG A 272 2.92 -12.01 -5.45
C ARG A 272 4.16 -11.12 -5.38
N ASN A 273 4.23 -10.13 -6.26
CA ASN A 273 5.37 -9.24 -6.49
C ASN A 273 5.10 -7.80 -6.01
N THR A 274 4.23 -7.63 -5.01
CA THR A 274 3.84 -6.31 -4.50
C THR A 274 5.01 -5.55 -3.88
N LEU A 275 5.94 -6.25 -3.25
CA LEU A 275 7.00 -5.66 -2.44
C LEU A 275 7.97 -4.82 -3.28
N GLN A 276 8.45 -5.37 -4.40
CA GLN A 276 9.37 -4.65 -5.28
C GLN A 276 8.71 -3.43 -5.94
N ILE A 277 7.43 -3.52 -6.33
CA ILE A 277 6.68 -2.38 -6.85
C ILE A 277 6.56 -1.32 -5.74
N TYR A 278 6.18 -1.74 -4.54
CA TYR A 278 5.99 -0.85 -3.40
C TYR A 278 7.24 -0.04 -3.05
N VAL A 279 8.44 -0.64 -3.06
CA VAL A 279 9.64 0.11 -2.69
C VAL A 279 10.19 1.00 -3.80
N LEU A 280 9.97 0.63 -5.07
CA LEU A 280 10.53 1.31 -6.24
C LEU A 280 9.63 2.41 -6.81
N HIS A 281 8.30 2.22 -6.80
CA HIS A 281 7.38 3.05 -7.59
C HIS A 281 7.54 4.55 -7.35
N ARG A 282 7.83 4.97 -6.11
CA ARG A 282 7.94 6.38 -5.77
C ARG A 282 9.10 7.08 -6.49
N ILE A 283 10.23 6.41 -6.66
CA ILE A 283 11.40 6.95 -7.37
C ILE A 283 11.05 7.18 -8.84
N PHE A 284 10.36 6.21 -9.45
CA PHE A 284 9.98 6.29 -10.87
C PHE A 284 8.83 7.26 -11.13
N ILE A 285 7.88 7.38 -10.21
CA ILE A 285 6.85 8.42 -10.30
C ILE A 285 7.50 9.80 -10.28
N GLU A 286 8.47 10.02 -9.38
CA GLU A 286 9.17 11.30 -9.31
C GLU A 286 9.97 11.57 -10.59
N LEU A 287 10.82 10.62 -10.99
CA LEU A 287 11.67 10.76 -12.17
C LEU A 287 10.86 10.95 -13.46
N LEU A 288 9.95 10.03 -13.74
CA LEU A 288 9.19 10.01 -15.00
C LEU A 288 8.12 11.09 -15.01
N GLY A 289 7.48 11.33 -13.87
CA GLY A 289 6.45 12.35 -13.72
C GLY A 289 7.00 13.76 -13.88
N LEU A 290 8.11 14.09 -13.19
CA LEU A 290 8.79 15.38 -13.37
C LEU A 290 9.27 15.56 -14.79
N SER A 291 9.95 14.54 -15.35
CA SER A 291 10.45 14.62 -16.72
C SER A 291 9.32 14.85 -17.73
N ALA A 292 8.20 14.14 -17.59
CA ALA A 292 7.05 14.29 -18.49
C ALA A 292 6.43 15.69 -18.41
N ILE A 293 6.25 16.24 -17.20
CA ILE A 293 5.74 17.60 -17.01
C ILE A 293 6.73 18.63 -17.55
N ALA A 294 8.02 18.52 -17.22
CA ALA A 294 9.05 19.45 -17.66
C ALA A 294 9.17 19.50 -19.19
N ILE A 295 9.16 18.35 -19.86
CA ILE A 295 9.16 18.26 -21.32
C ILE A 295 7.89 18.90 -21.90
N ALA A 296 6.72 18.55 -21.36
CA ALA A 296 5.45 19.10 -21.84
C ALA A 296 5.36 20.62 -21.66
N LEU A 297 5.92 21.17 -20.59
CA LEU A 297 6.01 22.62 -20.37
C LEU A 297 7.02 23.27 -21.31
N HIS A 298 8.21 22.70 -21.46
CA HIS A 298 9.27 23.23 -22.33
C HIS A 298 8.81 23.37 -23.78
N TYR A 299 8.08 22.37 -24.30
CA TYR A 299 7.53 22.40 -25.65
C TYR A 299 6.11 22.98 -25.75
N GLY A 300 5.55 23.51 -24.66
CA GLY A 300 4.22 24.13 -24.65
C GLY A 300 3.06 23.18 -24.97
N TRP A 301 3.23 21.87 -24.79
CA TRP A 301 2.23 20.86 -25.17
C TRP A 301 0.89 21.02 -24.46
N PHE A 302 0.91 21.46 -23.20
CA PHE A 302 -0.31 21.77 -22.45
C PHE A 302 -1.15 22.88 -23.10
N GLY A 303 -0.55 23.75 -23.93
CA GLY A 303 -1.27 24.73 -24.74
C GLY A 303 -2.13 24.12 -25.84
N HIS A 304 -1.87 22.88 -26.25
CA HIS A 304 -2.66 22.18 -27.25
C HIS A 304 -3.81 21.40 -26.60
N ALA A 305 -5.05 21.67 -27.02
CA ALA A 305 -6.25 21.04 -26.47
C ALA A 305 -6.23 19.50 -26.57
N ALA A 306 -5.73 18.95 -27.68
CA ALA A 306 -5.63 17.50 -27.89
C ALA A 306 -4.69 16.84 -26.86
N PHE A 307 -3.53 17.44 -26.60
CA PHE A 307 -2.61 16.93 -25.59
C PHE A 307 -3.19 17.07 -24.18
N SER A 308 -3.81 18.21 -23.85
CA SER A 308 -4.47 18.41 -22.55
C SER A 308 -5.57 17.37 -22.29
N TRP A 309 -6.40 17.07 -23.29
CA TRP A 309 -7.40 16.00 -23.20
C TRP A 309 -6.77 14.62 -23.02
N ALA A 310 -5.74 14.30 -23.81
CA ALA A 310 -5.04 13.03 -23.70
C ALA A 310 -4.39 12.86 -22.32
N TRP A 311 -3.74 13.90 -21.81
CA TRP A 311 -3.16 13.93 -20.47
C TRP A 311 -4.23 13.72 -19.40
N ALA A 312 -5.32 14.49 -19.44
CA ALA A 312 -6.41 14.41 -18.47
C ALA A 312 -7.05 13.02 -18.40
N LEU A 313 -7.20 12.32 -19.53
CA LEU A 313 -7.85 11.02 -19.58
C LEU A 313 -6.90 9.85 -19.32
N LEU A 314 -5.69 9.90 -19.88
CA LEU A 314 -4.81 8.73 -19.99
C LEU A 314 -3.69 8.73 -18.97
N MET A 315 -3.21 9.89 -18.51
CA MET A 315 -2.03 9.97 -17.66
C MET A 315 -2.14 9.12 -16.38
N PRO A 316 -3.26 9.09 -15.64
CA PRO A 316 -3.35 8.25 -14.44
C PRO A 316 -3.16 6.75 -14.74
N VAL A 317 -3.67 6.28 -15.87
CA VAL A 317 -3.58 4.86 -16.27
C VAL A 317 -2.20 4.54 -16.85
N THR A 318 -1.71 5.37 -17.77
CA THR A 318 -0.39 5.18 -18.39
C THR A 318 0.74 5.36 -17.36
N GLY A 319 0.60 6.32 -16.43
CA GLY A 319 1.53 6.53 -15.33
C GLY A 319 1.66 5.29 -14.44
N VAL A 320 0.55 4.64 -14.07
CA VAL A 320 0.58 3.37 -13.34
C VAL A 320 1.25 2.27 -14.16
N ALA A 321 0.84 2.10 -15.42
CA ALA A 321 1.35 1.04 -16.29
C ALA A 321 2.88 1.17 -16.49
N VAL A 322 3.36 2.37 -16.79
CA VAL A 322 4.79 2.67 -16.98
C VAL A 322 5.55 2.49 -15.68
N CYS A 323 5.09 3.11 -14.57
CA CYS A 323 5.81 3.02 -13.29
C CYS A 323 5.91 1.58 -12.77
N VAL A 324 4.83 0.79 -12.89
CA VAL A 324 4.83 -0.62 -12.49
C VAL A 324 5.76 -1.44 -13.38
N SER A 325 5.68 -1.24 -14.70
CA SER A 325 6.53 -1.97 -15.66
C SER A 325 8.01 -1.68 -15.44
N VAL A 326 8.38 -0.40 -15.29
CA VAL A 326 9.76 0.01 -15.00
C VAL A 326 10.22 -0.53 -13.64
N SER A 327 9.38 -0.46 -12.60
CA SER A 327 9.70 -1.04 -11.28
C SER A 327 10.02 -2.53 -11.38
N LEU A 328 9.23 -3.28 -12.13
CA LEU A 328 9.41 -4.72 -12.31
C LEU A 328 10.61 -5.05 -13.18
N LEU A 329 10.87 -4.26 -14.23
CA LEU A 329 12.07 -4.40 -15.07
C LEU A 329 13.33 -4.18 -14.23
N VAL A 330 13.40 -3.06 -13.50
CA VAL A 330 14.53 -2.72 -12.65
C VAL A 330 14.72 -3.77 -11.56
N TRP A 331 13.65 -4.24 -10.93
CA TRP A 331 13.74 -5.37 -10.01
C TRP A 331 14.31 -6.62 -10.68
N THR A 332 13.89 -6.98 -11.88
CA THR A 332 14.37 -8.18 -12.60
C THR A 332 15.86 -8.10 -12.95
N LEU A 333 16.35 -6.88 -13.22
CA LEU A 333 17.76 -6.61 -13.50
C LEU A 333 18.60 -6.61 -12.22
N LEU A 334 18.13 -5.92 -11.18
CA LEU A 334 18.85 -5.73 -9.92
C LEU A 334 18.79 -6.96 -8.99
N ASN A 335 17.75 -7.79 -9.07
CA ASN A 335 17.56 -8.94 -8.19
C ASN A 335 18.44 -10.16 -8.59
N ARG A 336 19.71 -9.91 -8.90
CA ARG A 336 20.72 -10.89 -9.34
C ARG A 336 22.00 -10.71 -8.52
N GLY A 337 22.70 -11.82 -8.25
CA GLY A 337 23.95 -11.82 -7.49
C GLY A 337 23.87 -10.99 -6.19
N PRO A 338 24.78 -10.01 -5.98
CA PRO A 338 24.77 -9.16 -4.79
C PRO A 338 23.56 -8.21 -4.72
N GLY A 339 22.95 -7.84 -5.84
CA GLY A 339 21.80 -6.92 -5.87
C GLY A 339 20.52 -7.50 -5.25
N ARG A 340 20.47 -8.82 -4.98
CA ARG A 340 19.41 -9.44 -4.17
C ARG A 340 19.29 -8.83 -2.77
N VAL A 341 20.38 -8.27 -2.24
CA VAL A 341 20.41 -7.56 -0.96
C VAL A 341 19.43 -6.38 -0.97
N LEU A 342 19.15 -5.77 -2.13
CA LEU A 342 18.18 -4.69 -2.23
C LEU A 342 16.74 -5.10 -1.90
N PHE A 343 16.40 -6.38 -2.03
CA PHE A 343 15.03 -6.87 -1.86
C PHE A 343 14.88 -7.91 -0.74
N LEU A 344 16.00 -8.44 -0.25
CA LEU A 344 16.05 -9.47 0.78
C LEU A 344 17.22 -9.20 1.74
N TYR A 345 16.93 -9.24 3.03
CA TYR A 345 17.90 -9.11 4.10
C TYR A 345 19.07 -10.09 3.92
N PRO A 346 20.35 -9.68 4.01
CA PRO A 346 21.51 -10.52 3.65
C PRO A 346 21.54 -11.91 4.30
N ARG A 347 21.12 -12.05 5.56
CA ARG A 347 21.07 -13.37 6.23
C ARG A 347 20.01 -14.32 5.64
N LEU A 348 19.05 -13.83 4.85
CA LEU A 348 18.13 -14.65 4.04
C LEU A 348 18.79 -15.30 2.85
N LEU A 349 19.84 -14.67 2.31
CA LEU A 349 20.52 -15.14 1.10
C LEU A 349 21.46 -16.31 1.38
N ARG A 350 21.96 -16.43 2.63
CA ARG A 350 22.69 -17.63 3.08
C ARG A 350 21.69 -18.78 3.29
N LYS A 351 21.69 -19.77 2.38
CA LYS A 351 21.18 -21.11 2.67
C LYS A 351 21.92 -21.64 3.91
N PRO A 352 21.27 -22.41 4.81
CA PRO A 352 21.99 -23.20 5.79
C PRO A 352 22.70 -24.35 5.06
N ALA A 353 23.86 -24.06 4.48
CA ALA A 353 24.87 -25.08 4.24
C ALA A 353 25.72 -25.07 5.51
N LEU A 354 25.44 -25.97 6.47
CA LEU A 354 26.28 -26.40 7.62
C LEU A 354 25.44 -27.10 8.73
N GLU A 355 24.50 -27.99 8.38
CA GLU A 355 23.96 -29.01 9.32
C GLU A 355 24.11 -30.43 8.76
N ALA A 356 25.14 -30.64 7.93
CA ALA A 356 25.53 -31.95 7.43
C ALA A 356 27.05 -32.10 7.54
N LYS A 357 27.58 -32.04 8.77
CA LYS A 357 28.90 -32.57 9.15
C LYS A 357 29.14 -32.39 10.65
N SER A 358 28.51 -33.23 11.47
CA SER A 358 29.04 -33.71 12.75
C SER A 358 28.05 -34.66 13.41
N ALA A 359 27.95 -35.87 12.88
CA ALA A 359 27.70 -37.06 13.70
C ALA A 359 28.83 -38.03 13.35
N PRO A 360 29.71 -38.41 14.30
CA PRO A 360 30.77 -39.35 14.02
C PRO A 360 30.18 -40.74 13.75
N LEU A 361 30.75 -41.41 12.75
CA LEU A 361 30.63 -42.85 12.59
C LEU A 361 31.45 -43.51 13.72
N GLN A 362 30.75 -44.37 14.46
CA GLN A 362 31.24 -45.38 15.42
C GLN A 362 31.76 -44.88 16.76
#